data_AF-A0A1Y2S7I8-F1
#
_entry.id   AF-A0A1Y2S7I8-F1
#
_cell.length_a   1.000
_cell.length_b   1.000
_cell.length_c   1.000
_cell.angle_alpha   90.00
_cell.angle_beta   90.00
_cell.angle_gamma   90.00
#
_symmetry.space_group_name_H-M   'P 1'
#
loop_
_entity.id
_entity.type
_entity.pdbx_description
1 polymer ?
#
loop_
_entity_poly.entity_id
_entity_poly.type
_entity_poly.pdbx_seq_one_letter_code
_entity_poly.pdbx_strand_id
1 'polypeptide(L)'
;MNNEFNEESSFAAYLNNRSPRHTAEIELTDFAQSTDGKAVAFGKIFNDSKKRFNNGDEIITSLVLNAETYKTDGYIKTQNSIYKIKEPRQIETKESDINKRTIVINLMRVLKETCNLVKEHNINEIPIEVDILVKIFTEIETLTSKLAEYENNN
;
A
#
# COMPACT_ATOMS: atom_id res chain seq x y z
N MET A 1 29.32 -29.57 5.60
CA MET A 1 28.65 -29.10 4.36
C MET A 1 27.77 -27.94 4.78
N ASN A 2 28.22 -26.71 4.51
CA ASN A 2 27.50 -25.51 4.89
C ASN A 2 26.45 -25.24 3.81
N ASN A 3 25.19 -25.55 4.12
CA ASN A 3 24.08 -25.04 3.31
C ASN A 3 23.84 -23.60 3.75
N GLU A 4 24.53 -22.67 3.10
CA GLU A 4 24.14 -21.26 3.09
C GLU A 4 22.76 -21.18 2.41
N PHE A 5 21.72 -21.19 3.25
CA PHE A 5 20.37 -20.86 2.83
C PHE A 5 20.39 -19.37 2.47
N ASN A 6 20.42 -19.07 1.17
CA ASN A 6 20.41 -17.71 0.66
C ASN A 6 18.99 -17.12 0.80
N GLU A 7 18.70 -16.57 1.98
CA GLU A 7 17.40 -15.97 2.36
C GLU A 7 17.01 -14.78 1.46
N GLU A 8 17.97 -14.08 0.84
CA GLU A 8 17.67 -12.99 -0.10
C GLU A 8 16.97 -13.49 -1.37
N SER A 9 17.23 -14.74 -1.78
CA SER A 9 16.62 -15.37 -2.95
C SER A 9 15.17 -15.80 -2.69
N SER A 10 14.83 -16.19 -1.46
CA SER A 10 13.48 -16.67 -1.12
C SER A 10 12.48 -15.52 -0.99
N PHE A 11 12.88 -14.35 -0.48
CA PHE A 11 12.00 -13.18 -0.38
C PHE A 11 11.69 -12.56 -1.75
N ALA A 12 12.69 -12.43 -2.62
CA ALA A 12 12.50 -11.96 -4.00
C ALA A 12 11.66 -12.94 -4.83
N ALA A 13 11.85 -14.25 -4.65
CA ALA A 13 11.01 -15.28 -5.27
C ALA A 13 9.58 -15.30 -4.71
N TYR A 14 9.40 -15.05 -3.42
CA TYR A 14 8.10 -14.92 -2.76
C TYR A 14 7.32 -13.71 -3.29
N LEU A 15 7.98 -12.57 -3.50
CA LEU A 15 7.37 -11.38 -4.10
C LEU A 15 7.05 -11.57 -5.59
N ASN A 16 7.93 -12.23 -6.35
CA ASN A 16 7.71 -12.51 -7.78
C ASN A 16 6.54 -13.48 -8.05
N ASN A 17 6.20 -14.36 -7.09
CA ASN A 17 5.15 -15.36 -7.28
C ASN A 17 3.72 -14.87 -6.93
N ARG A 18 3.54 -13.66 -6.39
CA ARG A 18 2.21 -13.20 -5.92
C ARG A 18 1.42 -12.33 -6.90
N SER A 19 2.05 -11.73 -7.90
CA SER A 19 1.35 -10.84 -8.83
C SER A 19 1.40 -11.41 -10.24
N PRO A 20 0.25 -11.67 -10.90
CA PRO A 20 0.26 -12.03 -12.31
C PRO A 20 1.05 -10.97 -13.08
N ARG A 21 1.86 -11.41 -14.05
CA ARG A 21 2.59 -10.49 -14.92
C ARG A 21 1.58 -9.64 -15.69
N HIS A 22 1.36 -8.42 -15.23
CA HIS A 22 0.37 -7.51 -15.79
C HIS A 22 0.88 -6.98 -17.12
N THR A 23 -0.06 -6.81 -18.06
CA THR A 23 0.23 -6.28 -19.39
C THR A 23 0.23 -4.76 -19.40
N ALA A 24 -0.53 -4.15 -18.48
CA ALA A 24 -0.66 -2.71 -18.32
C ALA A 24 -1.16 -2.40 -16.89
N GLU A 25 -1.18 -1.13 -16.54
CA GLU A 25 -1.88 -0.58 -15.38
C GLU A 25 -3.17 0.11 -15.83
N ILE A 26 -4.21 0.10 -14.98
CA ILE A 26 -5.47 0.81 -15.23
C ILE A 26 -5.87 1.62 -14.00
N GLU A 27 -6.12 2.91 -14.20
CA GLU A 27 -6.78 3.78 -13.23
C GLU A 27 -8.29 3.70 -13.51
N LEU A 28 -9.03 3.07 -12.61
CA LEU A 28 -10.47 2.82 -12.80
C LEU A 28 -11.27 4.12 -12.68
N THR A 29 -12.10 4.39 -13.69
CA THR A 29 -13.08 5.48 -13.67
C THR A 29 -14.49 4.98 -13.43
N ASP A 30 -14.83 3.79 -13.92
CA ASP A 30 -16.12 3.14 -13.69
C ASP A 30 -16.03 1.62 -13.87
N PHE A 31 -17.03 0.89 -13.37
CA PHE A 31 -17.15 -0.57 -13.52
C PHE A 31 -18.62 -0.96 -13.69
N ALA A 32 -18.97 -1.42 -14.88
CA ALA A 32 -20.33 -1.85 -15.19
C ALA A 32 -20.45 -3.38 -15.10
N GLN A 33 -21.39 -3.85 -14.28
CA GLN A 33 -21.71 -5.28 -14.14
C GLN A 33 -23.20 -5.51 -14.41
N SER A 34 -23.48 -6.45 -15.31
CA SER A 34 -24.82 -6.87 -15.69
C SER A 34 -25.30 -8.01 -14.78
N THR A 35 -26.62 -8.19 -14.70
CA THR A 35 -27.28 -9.25 -13.90
C THR A 35 -26.93 -10.67 -14.35
N ASP A 36 -26.42 -10.84 -15.56
CA ASP A 36 -25.91 -12.11 -16.10
C ASP A 36 -24.44 -12.39 -15.71
N GLY A 37 -23.87 -11.59 -14.80
CA GLY A 37 -22.51 -11.74 -14.29
C GLY A 37 -21.41 -11.18 -15.22
N LYS A 38 -21.77 -10.68 -16.41
CA LYS A 38 -20.82 -10.04 -17.31
C LYS A 38 -20.44 -8.66 -16.79
N ALA A 39 -19.15 -8.34 -16.82
CA ALA A 39 -18.66 -7.04 -16.41
C ALA A 39 -17.62 -6.46 -17.38
N VAL A 40 -17.56 -5.14 -17.45
CA VAL A 40 -16.54 -4.36 -18.15
C VAL A 40 -16.03 -3.25 -17.25
N ALA A 41 -14.76 -2.91 -17.40
CA ALA A 41 -14.12 -1.82 -16.67
C ALA A 41 -13.83 -0.64 -17.59
N PHE A 42 -14.03 0.56 -17.07
CA PHE A 42 -13.69 1.82 -17.71
C PHE A 42 -12.52 2.43 -16.95
N GLY A 43 -11.55 2.99 -17.67
CA GLY A 43 -10.43 3.62 -17.01
C GLY A 43 -9.41 4.20 -17.95
N LYS A 44 -8.36 4.77 -17.36
CA LYS A 44 -7.19 5.27 -18.06
C LYS A 44 -6.07 4.25 -17.99
N ILE A 45 -5.49 3.90 -19.13
CA ILE A 45 -4.41 2.90 -19.19
C ILE A 45 -3.03 3.54 -19.04
N PHE A 46 -2.12 2.83 -18.37
CA PHE A 46 -0.74 3.23 -18.19
C PHE A 46 0.21 2.04 -18.37
N ASN A 47 1.47 2.30 -18.69
CA ASN A 47 2.54 1.31 -18.72
C ASN A 47 2.19 0.07 -19.57
N ASP A 48 1.49 0.23 -20.71
CA ASP A 48 1.13 -0.89 -21.57
C ASP A 48 2.38 -1.48 -22.24
N SER A 49 2.82 -2.63 -21.73
CA SER A 49 3.98 -3.38 -22.23
C SER A 49 3.87 -3.77 -23.70
N LYS A 50 2.64 -3.87 -24.22
CA LYS A 50 2.34 -4.19 -25.62
C LYS A 50 2.30 -2.95 -26.53
N LYS A 51 2.45 -1.74 -25.99
CA LYS A 51 2.43 -0.46 -26.71
C LYS A 51 1.21 -0.27 -27.62
N ARG A 52 0.05 -0.80 -27.21
CA ARG A 52 -1.23 -0.66 -27.93
C ARG A 52 -1.88 0.70 -27.67
N PHE A 53 -1.58 1.29 -26.52
CA PHE A 53 -2.16 2.53 -26.03
C PHE A 53 -1.06 3.45 -25.47
N ASN A 54 -1.30 4.75 -25.49
CA ASN A 54 -0.48 5.73 -24.79
C ASN A 54 -0.90 5.83 -23.32
N ASN A 55 0.01 6.36 -22.50
CA ASN A 55 -0.29 6.61 -21.09
C ASN A 55 -1.38 7.68 -20.95
N GLY A 56 -2.44 7.33 -20.23
CA GLY A 56 -3.59 8.20 -19.97
C GLY A 56 -4.75 8.02 -20.95
N ASP A 57 -4.61 7.17 -21.98
CA ASP A 57 -5.69 6.88 -22.92
C ASP A 57 -6.88 6.24 -22.18
N GLU A 58 -8.08 6.73 -22.45
CA GLU A 58 -9.31 6.15 -21.94
C GLU A 58 -9.66 4.86 -22.69
N ILE A 59 -9.95 3.80 -21.93
CA ILE A 59 -10.28 2.49 -22.47
C ILE A 59 -11.52 1.92 -21.81
N ILE A 60 -12.19 1.06 -22.56
CA ILE A 60 -13.17 0.10 -22.05
C ILE A 60 -12.54 -1.27 -22.22
N THR A 61 -12.46 -2.05 -21.14
CA THR A 61 -11.91 -3.40 -21.23
C THR A 61 -12.87 -4.34 -21.96
N SER A 62 -12.33 -5.44 -22.48
CA SER A 62 -13.17 -6.61 -22.76
C SER A 62 -13.71 -7.21 -21.46
N LEU A 63 -14.54 -8.25 -21.59
CA LEU A 63 -15.19 -8.91 -20.44
C LEU A 63 -14.19 -9.26 -19.34
N VAL A 64 -14.50 -8.79 -18.14
CA VAL A 64 -13.74 -9.04 -16.92
C VAL A 64 -14.08 -10.43 -16.41
N LEU A 65 -13.05 -11.26 -16.23
CA LEU A 65 -13.15 -12.64 -15.82
C LEU A 65 -13.17 -12.81 -14.29
N ASN A 66 -12.60 -11.86 -13.56
CA ASN A 66 -12.57 -11.84 -12.09
C ASN A 66 -13.44 -10.70 -11.53
N ALA A 67 -14.64 -10.52 -12.09
CA ALA A 67 -15.51 -9.39 -11.78
C ALA A 67 -15.93 -9.32 -10.30
N GLU A 68 -15.98 -10.46 -9.61
CA GLU A 68 -16.35 -10.54 -8.19
C GLU A 68 -15.17 -10.25 -7.25
N THR A 69 -13.94 -10.51 -7.70
CA THR A 69 -12.74 -10.48 -6.84
C THR A 69 -11.72 -9.42 -7.24
N TYR A 70 -11.90 -8.69 -8.34
CA TYR A 70 -10.88 -7.76 -8.87
C TYR A 70 -10.37 -6.74 -7.85
N LYS A 71 -11.24 -6.27 -6.93
CA LYS A 71 -10.86 -5.33 -5.86
C LYS A 71 -9.90 -5.96 -4.86
N THR A 72 -10.20 -7.19 -4.39
CA THR A 72 -9.34 -7.91 -3.44
C THR A 72 -8.08 -8.44 -4.12
N ASP A 73 -8.17 -8.80 -5.39
CA ASP A 73 -7.07 -9.30 -6.21
C ASP A 73 -6.07 -8.19 -6.58
N GLY A 74 -6.52 -6.92 -6.61
CA GLY A 74 -5.72 -5.77 -7.03
C GLY A 74 -5.46 -5.71 -8.54
N TYR A 75 -6.15 -6.52 -9.34
CA TYR A 75 -6.02 -6.55 -10.79
C TYR A 75 -7.33 -6.93 -11.49
N ILE A 76 -7.48 -6.48 -12.74
CA ILE A 76 -8.54 -6.88 -13.65
C ILE A 76 -7.98 -7.87 -14.67
N LYS A 77 -8.57 -9.05 -14.74
CA LYS A 77 -8.24 -10.07 -15.72
C LYS A 77 -9.30 -10.09 -16.81
N THR A 78 -8.85 -10.00 -18.05
CA THR A 78 -9.66 -10.22 -19.25
C THR A 78 -9.13 -11.43 -20.01
N GLN A 79 -9.76 -11.80 -21.13
CA GLN A 79 -9.26 -12.87 -21.99
C GLN A 79 -7.82 -12.62 -22.49
N ASN A 80 -7.45 -11.36 -22.77
CA ASN A 80 -6.23 -11.04 -23.51
C ASN A 80 -5.21 -10.20 -22.73
N SER A 81 -5.57 -9.75 -21.53
CA SER A 81 -4.80 -8.78 -20.76
C SER A 81 -5.10 -8.89 -19.28
N ILE A 82 -4.08 -8.63 -18.47
CA ILE A 82 -4.19 -8.46 -17.03
C ILE A 82 -3.78 -7.02 -16.73
N TYR A 83 -4.67 -6.26 -16.12
CA TYR A 83 -4.47 -4.86 -15.78
C TYR A 83 -4.26 -4.77 -14.28
N LYS A 84 -3.10 -4.30 -13.83
CA LYS A 84 -2.92 -3.95 -12.42
C LYS A 84 -3.77 -2.72 -12.12
N ILE A 85 -4.57 -2.75 -11.06
CA ILE A 85 -5.33 -1.56 -10.67
C ILE A 85 -4.33 -0.56 -10.09
N LYS A 86 -4.23 0.59 -10.73
CA LYS A 86 -3.50 1.73 -10.23
C LYS A 86 -4.45 2.46 -9.30
N GLU A 87 -4.13 2.47 -8.02
CA GLU A 87 -4.84 3.33 -7.09
C GLU A 87 -4.75 4.76 -7.63
N PRO A 88 -5.84 5.54 -7.56
CA PRO A 88 -5.74 6.96 -7.86
C PRO A 88 -4.58 7.48 -7.04
N ARG A 89 -3.66 8.24 -7.67
CA ARG A 89 -2.68 8.98 -6.89
C ARG A 89 -3.53 9.77 -5.91
N GLN A 90 -3.51 9.38 -4.63
CA GLN A 90 -3.90 10.29 -3.60
C GLN A 90 -3.02 11.49 -3.87
N ILE A 91 -3.64 12.60 -4.26
CA ILE A 91 -2.98 13.88 -4.15
C ILE A 91 -2.88 14.02 -2.63
N GLU A 92 -1.86 13.38 -2.05
CA GLU A 92 -1.42 13.66 -0.71
C GLU A 92 -1.10 15.15 -0.79
N THR A 93 -2.03 15.94 -0.27
CA THR A 93 -1.84 17.38 -0.16
C THR A 93 -0.50 17.56 0.53
N LYS A 94 0.36 18.44 0.01
CA LYS A 94 1.70 18.68 0.61
C LYS A 94 1.64 18.89 2.13
N GLU A 95 0.49 19.32 2.64
CA GLU A 95 0.17 19.46 4.05
C GLU A 95 0.08 18.12 4.82
N SER A 96 -0.51 17.06 4.25
CA SER A 96 -0.54 15.72 4.88
C SER A 96 0.87 15.09 4.94
N ASP A 97 1.68 15.29 3.90
CA ASP A 97 3.09 14.88 3.86
C ASP A 97 3.94 15.60 4.93
N ILE A 98 3.73 16.90 5.11
CA ILE A 98 4.41 17.69 6.14
C ILE A 98 3.99 17.22 7.53
N ASN A 99 2.70 16.95 7.75
CA ASN A 99 2.19 16.51 9.05
C ASN A 99 2.70 15.10 9.41
N LYS A 100 2.66 14.14 8.48
CA LYS A 100 3.23 12.79 8.66
C LYS A 100 4.73 12.84 8.96
N ARG A 101 5.51 13.63 8.18
CA ARG A 101 6.95 13.81 8.42
C ARG A 101 7.25 14.46 9.76
N THR A 102 6.46 15.44 10.16
CA THR A 102 6.62 16.14 11.45
C THR A 102 6.38 15.20 12.63
N ILE A 103 5.35 14.36 12.55
CA ILE A 103 5.04 13.34 13.56
C ILE A 103 6.19 12.33 13.67
N VAL A 104 6.69 11.80 12.55
CA VAL A 104 7.82 10.85 12.54
C VAL A 104 9.10 11.47 13.12
N ILE A 105 9.42 12.72 12.78
CA ILE A 105 10.59 13.42 13.31
C ILE A 105 10.47 13.62 14.83
N ASN A 106 9.29 14.02 15.32
CA ASN A 106 9.06 14.20 16.75
C ASN A 106 9.18 12.86 17.51
N LEU A 107 8.65 11.76 16.95
CA LEU A 107 8.80 10.41 17.50
C LEU A 107 10.27 9.98 17.57
N MET A 108 11.02 10.17 16.50
CA MET A 108 12.46 9.86 16.48
C MET A 108 13.23 10.69 17.51
N ARG A 109 12.85 11.96 17.73
CA ARG A 109 13.46 12.83 18.74
C ARG A 109 13.21 12.30 20.14
N VAL A 110 11.97 11.97 20.49
CA VAL A 110 11.60 11.42 21.81
C VAL A 110 12.33 10.09 22.07
N LEU A 111 12.37 9.20 21.08
CA LEU A 111 13.10 7.94 21.20
C LEU A 111 14.61 8.16 21.39
N LYS A 112 15.19 9.11 20.66
CA LYS A 112 16.62 9.42 20.76
C LYS A 112 16.99 10.02 22.11
N GLU A 113 16.19 10.97 22.61
CA GLU A 113 16.38 11.57 23.94
C GLU A 113 16.27 10.50 25.04
N THR A 114 15.28 9.61 24.93
CA THR A 114 15.09 8.48 25.87
C THR A 114 16.30 7.53 25.86
N CYS A 115 16.80 7.15 24.69
CA CYS A 115 17.99 6.31 24.55
C CYS A 115 19.28 6.99 25.08
N ASN A 116 19.39 8.31 24.96
CA ASN A 116 20.54 9.05 25.48
C ASN A 116 20.53 9.11 27.01
N LEU A 117 19.39 9.37 27.63
CA LEU A 117 19.24 9.34 29.10
C LEU A 117 19.58 7.96 29.67
N VAL A 118 19.17 6.89 28.99
CA VAL A 118 19.48 5.50 29.37
C VAL A 118 21.00 5.24 29.35
N LYS A 119 21.70 5.79 28.35
CA LYS A 119 23.17 5.71 28.26
C LYS A 119 23.88 6.53 29.34
N GLU A 120 23.42 7.74 29.61
CA GLU A 120 24.00 8.61 30.66
C GLU A 120 23.88 8.00 32.06
N HIS A 121 22.81 7.26 32.31
CA HIS A 121 22.57 6.57 33.59
C HIS A 121 23.15 5.14 33.65
N ASN A 122 23.90 4.70 32.64
CA ASN A 122 24.55 3.38 32.57
C ASN A 122 23.57 2.20 32.78
N ILE A 123 22.35 2.36 32.28
CA ILE A 123 21.26 1.39 32.41
C ILE A 123 21.41 0.36 31.27
N ASN A 124 21.80 -0.87 31.61
CA ASN A 124 22.06 -1.95 30.63
C ASN A 124 20.78 -2.54 30.01
N GLU A 125 19.64 -2.39 30.69
CA GLU A 125 18.31 -2.77 30.22
C GLU A 125 17.32 -1.72 30.70
N ILE A 126 16.50 -1.17 29.82
CA ILE A 126 15.42 -0.28 30.23
C ILE A 126 14.29 -1.18 30.71
N PRO A 127 13.92 -1.20 32.01
CA PRO A 127 12.68 -1.82 32.43
C PRO A 127 11.57 -0.83 32.05
N ILE A 128 11.31 -0.66 30.75
CA ILE A 128 10.06 -0.04 30.35
C ILE A 128 9.01 -1.05 30.75
N GLU A 129 8.28 -0.77 31.83
CA GLU A 129 7.08 -1.53 32.14
C GLU A 129 6.26 -1.60 30.85
N VAL A 130 5.91 -2.82 30.45
CA VAL A 130 5.15 -3.07 29.22
C VAL A 130 3.93 -2.14 29.15
N ASP A 131 3.36 -1.80 30.29
CA ASP A 131 2.25 -0.85 30.45
C ASP A 131 2.53 0.56 29.91
N ILE A 132 3.77 1.05 29.99
CA ILE A 132 4.18 2.35 29.42
C ILE A 132 4.28 2.25 27.90
N LEU A 133 4.87 1.17 27.38
CA LEU A 133 4.92 0.89 25.94
C LEU A 133 3.52 0.74 25.36
N VAL A 134 2.66 -0.02 26.03
CA VAL A 134 1.26 -0.23 25.64
C VAL A 134 0.51 1.10 25.63
N LYS A 135 0.66 1.96 26.65
CA LYS A 135 0.06 3.29 26.64
C LYS A 135 0.52 4.13 25.45
N ILE A 136 1.83 4.17 25.18
CA ILE A 136 2.38 4.91 24.04
C ILE A 136 1.80 4.39 22.72
N PHE A 137 1.77 3.06 22.53
CA PHE A 137 1.21 2.45 21.32
C PHE A 137 -0.30 2.71 21.17
N THR A 138 -1.08 2.57 22.24
CA THR A 138 -2.53 2.83 22.23
C THR A 138 -2.83 4.30 21.91
N GLU A 139 -2.03 5.23 22.42
CA GLU A 139 -2.22 6.66 22.17
C GLU A 139 -1.85 7.02 20.73
N ILE A 140 -0.82 6.37 20.16
CA ILE A 140 -0.47 6.44 18.73
C ILE A 140 -1.61 5.89 17.86
N GLU A 141 -2.15 4.72 18.19
CA GLU A 141 -3.29 4.12 17.46
C GLU A 141 -4.51 5.04 17.50
N THR A 142 -4.84 5.59 18.68
CA THR A 142 -5.97 6.51 18.87
C THR A 142 -5.82 7.77 18.02
N LEU A 143 -4.63 8.38 18.00
CA LEU A 143 -4.35 9.56 17.20
C LEU A 143 -4.41 9.26 15.70
N THR A 144 -3.94 8.09 15.28
CA THR A 144 -3.98 7.65 13.89
C THR A 144 -5.41 7.41 13.41
N SER A 145 -6.26 6.78 14.24
CA SER A 145 -7.68 6.57 13.93
C SER A 145 -8.46 7.88 13.84
N LYS A 146 -8.22 8.82 14.77
CA LYS A 146 -8.86 10.16 14.72
C LYS A 146 -8.46 10.94 13.46
N LEU A 147 -7.20 10.81 13.03
CA LEU A 147 -6.73 11.44 11.80
C LEU A 147 -7.45 10.84 10.57
N ALA A 148 -7.59 9.52 10.50
CA ALA A 148 -8.32 8.84 9.43
C ALA A 148 -9.82 9.22 9.41
N GLU A 149 -10.46 9.38 10.58
CA GLU A 149 -11.85 9.85 10.67
C GLU A 149 -12.02 11.29 10.19
N TYR A 150 -11.05 12.16 10.48
CA TYR A 150 -11.07 13.55 9.99
C TYR A 150 -10.90 13.63 8.46
N GLU A 151 -10.08 12.76 7.88
CA GLU A 151 -9.87 12.66 6.43
C GLU A 151 -11.09 12.10 5.66
N ASN A 152 -11.94 11.29 6.32
CA ASN A 152 -13.15 10.72 5.70
C ASN A 152 -14.39 11.64 5.81
N ASN A 153 -14.32 12.71 6.61
CA ASN A 153 -15.43 13.64 6.86
C ASN A 153 -15.21 15.04 6.23
N ASN A 154 -14.14 15.23 5.46
CA ASN A 154 -13.82 16.44 4.68
C ASN A 154 -13.55 16.08 3.22
#